data_AF-A0A5J4SW89-F1
#
_entry.id   AF-A0A5J4SW89-F1
#
_cell.length_a   1.000
_cell.length_b   1.000
_cell.length_c   1.000
_cell.angle_alpha   90.00
_cell.angle_beta   90.00
_cell.angle_gamma   90.00
#
_symmetry.space_group_name_H-M   'P 1'
#
loop_
_entity.id
_entity.type
_entity.pdbx_description
1 polymer ?
#
loop_
_entity_poly.entity_id
_entity_poly.type
_entity_poly.pdbx_seq_one_letter_code
_entity_poly.pdbx_strand_id
1 'polypeptide(L)'
;MIALFFISLIVFIAGLTCLILKYGVPSSISESYYLLPEKVSLVIFYSWTILVALPLVIFWLDISQNTAQPLVFFGCVFLIGVGAAAPFREKGQIRKVHFICAGLCALLTQIWIFIYTPFWIFSLALMGLFAAIGYKTKGALGIKKRIKTSLVFFLELAAFLSVYMGVYVFYKLLTH
;
A
#
# COMPACT_ATOMS: atom_id res chain seq x y z
N MET A 1 8.17 5.97 -20.26
CA MET A 1 7.85 6.20 -18.84
C MET A 1 6.92 5.13 -18.24
N ILE A 2 5.89 4.65 -18.95
CA ILE A 2 4.97 3.60 -18.44
C ILE A 2 5.66 2.29 -17.98
N ALA A 3 6.85 1.97 -18.49
CA ALA A 3 7.62 0.82 -18.01
C ALA A 3 7.93 0.89 -16.50
N LEU A 4 8.16 2.08 -15.94
CA LEU A 4 8.42 2.27 -14.51
C LEU A 4 7.21 1.92 -13.66
N PHE A 5 6.00 2.20 -14.14
CA PHE A 5 4.75 1.78 -13.52
C PHE A 5 4.66 0.25 -13.44
N PHE A 6 4.93 -0.44 -14.56
CA PHE A 6 4.91 -1.91 -14.58
C PHE A 6 6.01 -2.52 -13.71
N ILE A 7 7.21 -1.93 -13.66
CA ILE A 7 8.28 -2.36 -12.76
C ILE A 7 7.81 -2.27 -11.30
N SER A 8 7.24 -1.14 -10.88
CA SER A 8 6.69 -0.99 -9.53
C SER A 8 5.62 -2.04 -9.21
N LEU A 9 4.68 -2.24 -10.14
CA LEU A 9 3.58 -3.19 -9.97
C LEU A 9 4.09 -4.63 -9.86
N ILE A 10 5.04 -5.03 -10.71
CA ILE A 10 5.65 -6.36 -10.67
C ILE A 10 6.40 -6.56 -9.36
N VAL A 11 7.19 -5.58 -8.91
CA VAL A 11 7.93 -5.68 -7.63
C VAL A 11 6.97 -5.77 -6.44
N PHE A 12 5.87 -5.02 -6.46
CA PHE A 12 4.84 -5.09 -5.42
C PHE A 12 4.17 -6.47 -5.39
N ILE A 13 3.69 -6.97 -6.53
CA ILE A 13 3.03 -8.28 -6.61
C ILE A 13 4.01 -9.40 -6.26
N ALA A 14 5.19 -9.42 -6.85
CA ALA A 14 6.19 -10.46 -6.61
C ALA A 14 6.63 -10.50 -5.14
N GLY A 15 6.88 -9.34 -4.52
CA GLY A 15 7.22 -9.25 -3.11
C GLY A 15 6.09 -9.77 -2.22
N LEU A 16 4.86 -9.34 -2.48
CA LEU A 16 3.68 -9.78 -1.72
C LEU A 16 3.42 -11.28 -1.88
N THR A 17 3.48 -11.81 -3.10
CA THR A 17 3.30 -13.24 -3.38
C THR A 17 4.39 -14.08 -2.73
N CYS A 18 5.66 -13.66 -2.81
CA CYS A 18 6.77 -14.35 -2.15
C CYS A 18 6.56 -14.44 -0.63
N LEU A 19 6.12 -13.34 0.00
CA LEU A 19 5.81 -13.30 1.43
C LEU A 19 4.65 -14.23 1.78
N ILE A 20 3.56 -14.21 1.02
CA ILE A 20 2.38 -15.06 1.25
C ILE A 20 2.73 -16.54 1.09
N LEU A 21 3.50 -16.91 0.06
CA LEU A 21 3.88 -18.30 -0.19
C LEU A 21 4.81 -18.84 0.90
N LYS A 22 5.71 -18.02 1.41
CA LYS A 22 6.73 -18.45 2.38
C LYS A 22 6.26 -18.39 3.84
N TYR A 23 5.46 -17.40 4.19
CA TYR A 23 5.08 -17.11 5.58
C TYR A 23 3.56 -17.12 5.83
N GLY A 24 2.75 -17.35 4.80
CA GLY A 24 1.29 -17.25 4.87
C GLY A 24 0.79 -15.81 4.77
N VAL A 25 -0.53 -15.63 4.82
CA VAL A 25 -1.18 -14.31 4.72
C VAL A 25 -0.87 -13.50 5.98
N PRO A 26 -0.10 -12.40 5.90
CA PRO A 26 0.23 -11.60 7.06
C PRO A 26 -1.01 -10.82 7.52
N SER A 27 -0.92 -10.34 8.75
CA SER A 27 -2.00 -9.64 9.40
C SER A 27 -2.05 -8.16 8.95
N SER A 28 -0.97 -7.62 8.38
CA SER A 28 -1.00 -6.45 7.49
C SER A 28 0.20 -6.52 6.53
N ILE A 29 0.19 -5.75 5.43
CA ILE A 29 1.34 -5.67 4.51
C ILE A 29 2.55 -5.17 5.27
N SER A 30 2.39 -4.16 6.13
CA SER A 30 3.48 -3.67 6.96
C SER A 30 3.98 -4.65 8.03
N GLU A 31 3.15 -5.64 8.39
CA GLU A 31 3.54 -6.69 9.32
C GLU A 31 4.43 -7.76 8.72
N SER A 32 4.51 -7.84 7.38
CA SER A 32 5.42 -8.77 6.70
C SER A 32 6.89 -8.58 7.11
N TYR A 33 7.27 -7.38 7.58
CA TYR A 33 8.56 -7.12 8.23
C TYR A 33 8.89 -8.11 9.36
N TYR A 34 7.91 -8.43 10.22
CA TYR A 34 8.11 -9.28 11.40
C TYR A 34 8.17 -10.77 11.09
N LEU A 35 7.74 -11.16 9.88
CA LEU A 35 7.83 -12.54 9.42
C LEU A 35 9.22 -12.84 8.83
N LEU A 36 9.95 -11.80 8.42
CA LEU A 36 11.29 -11.92 7.87
C LEU A 36 12.32 -12.15 8.99
N PRO A 37 13.46 -12.83 8.70
CA PRO A 37 14.51 -13.04 9.68
C PRO A 37 15.07 -11.70 10.17
N GLU A 38 15.20 -11.51 11.49
CA GLU A 38 15.58 -10.23 12.12
C GLU A 38 16.85 -9.59 11.55
N LYS A 39 17.82 -10.40 11.11
CA LYS A 39 19.10 -9.92 10.57
C LYS A 39 18.96 -9.21 9.22
N VAL A 40 17.90 -9.50 8.46
CA VAL A 40 17.71 -9.00 7.08
C VAL A 40 16.35 -8.35 6.86
N SER A 41 15.43 -8.42 7.82
CA SER A 41 14.06 -7.91 7.71
C SER A 41 14.01 -6.43 7.36
N LEU A 42 14.85 -5.60 7.98
CA LEU A 42 14.96 -4.17 7.68
C LEU A 42 15.42 -3.93 6.27
N VAL A 43 16.54 -4.54 5.88
CA VAL A 43 17.10 -4.35 4.53
C VAL A 43 16.08 -4.79 3.48
N ILE A 44 15.50 -5.99 3.63
CA ILE A 44 14.57 -6.55 2.65
C ILE A 44 13.29 -5.70 2.56
N PHE A 45 12.66 -5.39 3.70
CA PHE A 45 11.39 -4.68 3.70
C PHE A 45 11.55 -3.22 3.27
N TYR A 46 12.58 -2.54 3.74
CA TYR A 46 12.86 -1.15 3.34
C TYR A 46 13.29 -1.04 1.88
N SER A 47 14.16 -1.93 1.40
CA SER A 47 14.51 -1.97 -0.02
C SER A 47 13.28 -2.29 -0.88
N TRP A 48 12.38 -3.17 -0.42
CA TRP A 48 11.13 -3.45 -1.12
C TRP A 48 10.22 -2.23 -1.22
N THR A 49 10.01 -1.48 -0.12
CA THR A 49 9.18 -0.25 -0.17
C THR A 49 9.80 0.82 -1.06
N ILE A 50 11.14 0.95 -1.09
CA ILE A 50 11.85 1.86 -2.00
C ILE A 50 11.66 1.44 -3.46
N LEU A 51 11.84 0.15 -3.76
CA LEU A 51 11.74 -0.38 -5.13
C LEU A 51 10.31 -0.29 -5.68
N VAL A 52 9.29 -0.26 -4.82
CA VAL A 52 7.92 0.06 -5.20
C VAL A 52 7.73 1.57 -5.34
N ALA A 53 8.15 2.37 -4.35
CA ALA A 53 7.87 3.79 -4.31
C ALA A 53 8.59 4.61 -5.39
N LEU A 54 9.88 4.34 -5.66
CA LEU A 54 10.69 5.17 -6.57
C LEU A 54 10.25 5.07 -8.03
N PRO A 55 10.06 3.88 -8.63
CA PRO A 55 9.59 3.81 -10.01
C PRO A 55 8.17 4.38 -10.15
N LEU A 56 7.32 4.16 -9.14
CA LEU A 56 5.96 4.70 -9.13
C LEU A 56 5.93 6.22 -9.06
N VAL A 57 6.72 6.85 -8.18
CA VAL A 57 6.72 8.31 -8.02
C VAL A 57 7.21 9.01 -9.28
N ILE A 58 8.25 8.47 -9.94
CA ILE A 58 8.79 9.06 -11.18
C ILE A 58 7.73 9.07 -12.28
N PHE A 59 7.05 7.94 -12.50
CA PHE A 59 5.98 7.86 -13.49
C PHE A 59 4.76 8.71 -13.09
N TRP A 60 4.39 8.70 -11.82
CA TRP A 60 3.17 9.35 -11.35
C TRP A 60 3.30 10.88 -11.30
N LEU A 61 4.51 11.41 -11.07
CA LEU A 61 4.79 12.84 -11.17
C LEU A 61 4.76 13.35 -12.61
N ASP A 62 5.21 12.53 -13.56
CA ASP A 62 5.21 12.83 -15.01
C ASP A 62 3.78 13.03 -15.53
N ILE A 63 2.85 12.17 -15.11
CA ILE A 63 1.44 12.27 -15.54
C ILE A 63 0.64 13.35 -14.78
N SER A 64 1.04 13.73 -13.55
CA SER A 64 0.25 14.58 -12.64
C SER A 64 0.46 16.11 -12.81
N GLN A 65 0.95 16.56 -13.96
CA GLN A 65 1.46 17.92 -14.24
C GLN A 65 0.87 19.06 -13.37
N ASN A 66 1.75 19.77 -12.65
CA ASN A 66 1.60 21.05 -11.92
C ASN A 66 0.70 21.15 -10.67
N THR A 67 -0.43 20.45 -10.52
CA THR A 67 -1.34 20.68 -9.35
C THR A 67 -1.38 19.53 -8.34
N ALA A 68 -1.05 18.30 -8.73
CA ALA A 68 -1.15 17.12 -7.86
C ALA A 68 0.19 16.55 -7.40
N GLN A 69 1.30 17.06 -7.94
CA GLN A 69 2.65 16.55 -7.70
C GLN A 69 3.03 16.46 -6.21
N PRO A 70 2.68 17.43 -5.34
CA PRO A 70 2.97 17.32 -3.92
C PRO A 70 2.28 16.11 -3.27
N LEU A 71 1.03 15.81 -3.62
CA LEU A 71 0.30 14.68 -3.04
C LEU A 71 0.97 13.34 -3.39
N VAL A 72 1.36 13.19 -4.66
CA VAL A 72 2.06 12.00 -5.15
C VAL A 72 3.41 11.85 -4.48
N PHE A 73 4.19 12.94 -4.42
CA PHE A 73 5.51 12.93 -3.81
C PHE A 73 5.45 12.56 -2.33
N PHE A 74 4.61 13.25 -1.55
CA PHE A 74 4.46 12.94 -0.13
C PHE A 74 3.87 11.54 0.10
N GLY A 75 2.91 11.09 -0.71
CA GLY A 75 2.37 9.73 -0.64
C GLY A 75 3.46 8.66 -0.79
N CYS A 76 4.31 8.78 -1.80
CA CYS A 76 5.43 7.86 -2.02
C CYS A 76 6.53 7.97 -0.94
N VAL A 77 6.81 9.18 -0.43
CA VAL A 77 7.75 9.37 0.69
C VAL A 77 7.22 8.71 1.96
N PHE A 78 5.92 8.82 2.25
CA PHE A 78 5.32 8.13 3.38
C PHE A 78 5.35 6.62 3.23
N LEU A 79 5.24 6.07 2.00
CA LEU A 79 5.44 4.63 1.76
C LEU A 79 6.87 4.17 2.09
N ILE A 80 7.89 4.95 1.74
CA ILE A 80 9.28 4.69 2.14
C ILE A 80 9.41 4.81 3.68
N GLY A 81 8.75 5.80 4.27
CA GLY A 81 8.66 6.01 5.71
C GLY A 81 8.04 4.83 6.46
N VAL A 82 7.02 4.17 5.90
CA VAL A 82 6.45 2.92 6.44
C VAL A 82 7.50 1.81 6.50
N GLY A 83 8.35 1.71 5.47
CA GLY A 83 9.50 0.80 5.46
C GLY A 83 10.52 1.11 6.57
N ALA A 84 10.89 2.38 6.70
CA ALA A 84 11.86 2.83 7.71
C ALA A 84 11.32 2.75 9.15
N ALA A 85 10.01 2.94 9.34
CA ALA A 85 9.36 2.93 10.64
C ALA A 85 9.05 1.52 11.16
N ALA A 86 9.05 0.50 10.28
CA ALA A 86 8.79 -0.89 10.61
C ALA A 86 9.58 -1.43 11.84
N PRO A 87 10.91 -1.27 11.95
CA PRO A 87 11.69 -1.72 13.11
C PRO A 87 11.26 -1.07 14.45
N PHE A 88 10.59 0.08 14.41
CA PHE A 88 10.28 0.86 15.61
C PHE A 88 8.87 0.64 16.15
N ARG A 89 8.05 -0.21 15.52
CA ARG A 89 6.66 -0.43 15.95
C ARG A 89 6.53 -1.11 17.32
N GLU A 90 7.58 -1.79 17.80
CA GLU A 90 7.63 -2.34 19.17
C GLU A 90 8.13 -1.33 20.23
N LYS A 91 8.77 -0.24 19.82
CA LYS A 91 9.31 0.79 20.72
C LYS A 91 8.30 1.92 20.96
N GLY A 92 7.25 1.62 21.73
CA GLY A 92 6.38 2.61 22.40
C GLY A 92 5.87 3.76 21.50
N GLN A 93 6.38 4.98 21.74
CA GLN A 93 5.94 6.22 21.05
C GLN A 93 6.13 6.18 19.52
N ILE A 94 7.08 5.40 19.02
CA ILE A 94 7.40 5.34 17.58
C ILE A 94 6.40 4.43 16.83
N ARG A 95 5.59 3.64 17.54
CA ARG A 95 4.43 2.94 16.95
C ARG A 95 3.45 3.91 16.29
N LYS A 96 3.32 5.13 16.83
CA LYS A 96 2.48 6.17 16.25
C LYS A 96 3.03 6.62 14.89
N VAL A 97 4.34 6.70 14.72
CA VAL A 97 4.97 7.15 13.47
C VAL A 97 4.65 6.19 12.33
N HIS A 98 4.75 4.88 12.55
CA HIS A 98 4.36 3.88 11.55
C HIS A 98 2.90 4.04 11.10
N PHE A 99 1.98 4.16 12.06
CA PHE A 99 0.56 4.34 11.78
C PHE A 99 0.27 5.68 11.10
N ILE A 100 0.96 6.76 11.49
CA ILE A 100 0.82 8.08 10.88
C ILE A 100 1.34 8.03 9.43
N CYS A 101 2.50 7.44 9.17
CA CYS A 101 3.03 7.29 7.81
C CYS A 101 2.10 6.45 6.94
N ALA A 102 1.62 5.30 7.42
CA ALA A 102 0.67 4.46 6.67
C ALA A 102 -0.65 5.20 6.41
N GLY A 103 -1.18 5.90 7.43
CA GLY A 103 -2.40 6.67 7.33
C GLY A 103 -2.28 7.86 6.36
N LEU A 104 -1.19 8.62 6.43
CA LEU A 104 -0.92 9.74 5.51
C LEU A 104 -0.64 9.25 4.09
N CYS A 105 0.08 8.14 3.92
CA CYS A 105 0.27 7.50 2.61
C CYS A 105 -1.09 7.15 1.98
N ALA A 106 -1.95 6.45 2.73
CA ALA A 106 -3.27 6.09 2.25
C ALA A 106 -4.14 7.33 1.97
N LEU A 107 -4.18 8.30 2.89
CA LEU A 107 -5.00 9.51 2.72
C LEU A 107 -4.57 10.32 1.50
N LEU A 108 -3.29 10.63 1.35
CA LEU A 108 -2.82 11.46 0.24
C LEU A 108 -3.02 10.80 -1.12
N THR A 109 -2.76 9.49 -1.20
CA THR A 109 -2.99 8.72 -2.43
C THR A 109 -4.48 8.62 -2.76
N GLN A 110 -5.35 8.41 -1.77
CA GLN A 110 -6.80 8.42 -2.00
C GLN A 110 -7.33 9.80 -2.39
N ILE A 111 -6.87 10.88 -1.74
CA ILE A 111 -7.24 12.26 -2.12
C ILE A 111 -6.84 12.54 -3.57
N TRP A 112 -5.67 12.06 -4.02
CA TRP A 112 -5.28 12.20 -5.42
C TRP A 112 -6.26 11.50 -6.36
N ILE A 113 -6.66 10.25 -6.06
CA ILE A 113 -7.66 9.53 -6.85
C ILE A 113 -8.99 10.34 -6.89
N PHE A 114 -9.30 11.16 -5.87
CA PHE A 114 -10.58 11.90 -5.82
C PHE A 114 -10.64 13.00 -6.83
N ILE A 115 -9.57 13.77 -6.80
CA ILE A 115 -9.52 15.05 -7.47
C ILE A 115 -9.29 14.77 -8.97
N TYR A 116 -8.49 13.74 -9.28
CA TYR A 116 -7.97 13.53 -10.62
C TYR A 116 -8.56 12.34 -11.35
N THR A 117 -9.34 11.46 -10.70
CA THR A 117 -10.03 10.37 -11.41
C THR A 117 -11.53 10.35 -11.15
N PRO A 118 -12.37 10.21 -12.20
CA PRO A 118 -13.83 10.13 -12.05
C PRO A 118 -14.32 8.82 -11.38
N PHE A 119 -13.40 7.90 -11.07
CA PHE A 119 -13.69 6.56 -10.53
C PHE A 119 -13.54 6.47 -9.01
N TRP A 120 -13.74 7.55 -8.27
CA TRP A 120 -13.64 7.52 -6.81
C TRP A 120 -14.61 6.54 -6.14
N ILE A 121 -15.78 6.36 -6.75
CA ILE A 121 -16.77 5.35 -6.36
C ILE A 121 -16.19 3.93 -6.45
N PHE A 122 -15.34 3.65 -7.43
CA PHE A 122 -14.70 2.33 -7.58
C PHE A 122 -13.64 2.09 -6.51
N SER A 123 -12.82 3.09 -6.17
CA SER A 123 -11.86 2.99 -5.06
C SER A 123 -12.59 2.76 -3.73
N LEU A 124 -13.65 3.52 -3.47
CA LEU A 124 -14.51 3.38 -2.30
C LEU A 124 -15.26 2.04 -2.28
N ALA A 125 -15.73 1.56 -3.43
CA ALA A 125 -16.37 0.26 -3.57
C ALA A 125 -15.39 -0.89 -3.32
N LEU A 126 -14.14 -0.77 -3.79
CA LEU A 126 -13.09 -1.75 -3.50
C LEU A 126 -12.78 -1.79 -2.01
N MET A 127 -12.54 -0.64 -1.38
CA MET A 127 -12.34 -0.54 0.06
C MET A 127 -13.54 -1.09 0.84
N GLY A 128 -14.77 -0.76 0.42
CA GLY A 128 -16.01 -1.25 1.03
C GLY A 128 -16.21 -2.76 0.87
N LEU A 129 -15.93 -3.31 -0.30
CA LEU A 129 -16.04 -4.75 -0.61
C LEU A 129 -15.00 -5.55 0.18
N PHE A 130 -13.74 -5.10 0.22
CA PHE A 130 -12.70 -5.74 1.02
C PHE A 130 -12.91 -5.56 2.53
N ALA A 131 -13.48 -4.43 2.97
CA ALA A 131 -13.94 -4.26 4.34
C ALA A 131 -15.08 -5.23 4.68
N ALA A 132 -16.05 -5.44 3.77
CA ALA A 132 -17.16 -6.35 3.94
C ALA A 132 -16.71 -7.83 3.94
N ILE A 133 -15.77 -8.22 3.07
CA ILE A 133 -15.15 -9.55 3.05
C ILE A 133 -14.38 -9.78 4.37
N GLY A 134 -13.62 -8.78 4.82
CA GLY A 134 -12.94 -8.80 6.11
C GLY A 134 -13.89 -8.85 7.30
N TYR A 135 -15.09 -8.29 7.19
CA TYR A 135 -16.13 -8.37 8.21
C TYR A 135 -16.84 -9.73 8.22
N LYS A 136 -17.17 -10.29 7.05
CA LYS A 136 -17.79 -11.63 6.93
C LYS A 136 -16.84 -12.75 7.39
N THR A 137 -15.54 -12.62 7.16
CA THR A 137 -14.54 -13.57 7.68
C THR A 137 -14.41 -13.52 9.20
N LYS A 138 -14.75 -12.41 9.87
CA LYS A 138 -14.91 -12.36 11.33
C LYS A 138 -16.17 -13.09 11.83
N GLY A 139 -17.24 -13.11 11.03
CA GLY A 139 -18.53 -13.70 11.41
C GLY A 139 -18.63 -15.22 11.22
N ALA A 140 -17.85 -15.81 10.31
CA ALA A 140 -17.94 -17.24 9.99
C ALA A 140 -17.02 -18.16 10.83
N LEU A 141 -15.94 -17.63 11.41
CA LEU A 141 -15.02 -18.41 12.24
C LEU A 141 -15.09 -17.98 13.71
N GLY A 142 -15.98 -18.63 14.46
CA GLY A 142 -16.11 -18.51 15.92
C GLY A 142 -14.94 -19.11 16.71
N ILE A 143 -13.69 -18.71 16.43
CA ILE A 143 -12.52 -19.16 17.20
C ILE A 143 -11.69 -17.96 17.68
N LYS A 144 -11.76 -17.76 18.99
CA LYS A 144 -10.94 -16.86 19.82
C LYS A 144 -9.47 -16.87 19.38
N LYS A 145 -8.93 -15.65 19.22
CA LYS A 145 -7.53 -15.25 19.48
C LYS A 145 -6.47 -15.25 18.35
N ARG A 146 -6.75 -15.61 17.10
CA ARG A 146 -5.70 -15.57 16.03
C ARG A 146 -6.05 -14.82 14.72
N ILE A 147 -7.26 -14.27 14.59
CA ILE A 147 -7.74 -13.62 13.33
C ILE A 147 -8.34 -12.24 13.64
N LYS A 148 -7.60 -11.36 14.33
CA LYS A 148 -8.06 -9.97 14.52
C LYS A 148 -7.63 -9.05 13.37
N THR A 149 -6.81 -9.54 12.43
CA THR A 149 -6.03 -8.68 11.54
C THR A 149 -6.10 -8.99 10.04
N SER A 150 -6.79 -10.01 9.55
CA SER A 150 -6.92 -10.20 8.09
C SER A 150 -7.55 -9.00 7.37
N LEU A 151 -8.46 -8.26 8.04
CA LEU A 151 -9.16 -7.11 7.47
C LEU A 151 -8.20 -5.97 7.11
N VAL A 152 -7.20 -5.68 7.96
CA VAL A 152 -6.24 -4.59 7.72
C VAL A 152 -5.39 -4.91 6.49
N PHE A 153 -4.92 -6.16 6.38
CA PHE A 153 -4.22 -6.65 5.20
C PHE A 153 -5.04 -6.46 3.90
N PHE A 154 -6.31 -6.90 3.90
CA PHE A 154 -7.18 -6.76 2.73
C PHE A 154 -7.48 -5.30 2.39
N LEU A 155 -7.60 -4.43 3.40
CA LEU A 155 -7.84 -3.01 3.20
C LEU A 155 -6.60 -2.28 2.65
N GLU A 156 -5.41 -2.61 3.15
CA GLU A 156 -4.14 -2.12 2.59
C GLU A 156 -3.96 -2.59 1.15
N LEU A 157 -4.22 -3.86 0.86
CA LEU A 157 -4.17 -4.41 -0.49
C LEU A 157 -5.14 -3.70 -1.43
N ALA A 158 -6.38 -3.47 -0.99
CA ALA A 158 -7.38 -2.74 -1.76
C ALA A 158 -6.93 -1.31 -2.06
N ALA A 159 -6.33 -0.62 -1.09
CA ALA A 159 -5.80 0.73 -1.25
C ALA A 159 -4.64 0.78 -2.27
N PHE A 160 -3.71 -0.17 -2.22
CA PHE A 160 -2.65 -0.26 -3.24
C PHE A 160 -3.20 -0.56 -4.63
N LEU A 161 -4.12 -1.52 -4.75
CA LEU A 161 -4.74 -1.85 -6.02
C LEU A 161 -5.52 -0.67 -6.60
N SER A 162 -6.23 0.10 -5.77
CA SER A 162 -6.96 1.27 -6.24
C SER A 162 -6.03 2.38 -6.73
N VAL A 163 -4.86 2.55 -6.12
CA VAL A 163 -3.80 3.44 -6.62
C VAL A 163 -3.31 3.01 -7.99
N TYR A 164 -2.89 1.74 -8.16
CA TYR A 164 -2.40 1.27 -9.45
C TYR A 164 -3.43 1.40 -10.57
N MET A 165 -4.69 1.05 -10.29
CA MET A 165 -5.79 1.20 -11.25
C MET A 165 -6.08 2.66 -11.55
N GLY A 166 -6.17 3.52 -10.53
CA GLY A 166 -6.43 4.95 -10.69
C GLY A 166 -5.36 5.65 -11.52
N VAL A 167 -4.09 5.37 -11.24
CA VAL A 167 -2.93 5.88 -11.98
C VAL A 167 -2.95 5.41 -13.43
N TYR A 168 -3.22 4.13 -13.69
CA TYR A 168 -3.27 3.58 -15.05
C TYR A 168 -4.43 4.17 -15.87
N VAL A 169 -5.61 4.30 -15.27
CA VAL A 169 -6.78 4.90 -15.93
C VAL A 169 -6.56 6.38 -16.20
N PHE A 170 -6.00 7.13 -15.25
CA PHE A 170 -5.65 8.53 -15.48
C PHE A 170 -4.66 8.71 -16.61
N TYR A 171 -3.62 7.87 -16.65
CA TYR A 171 -2.68 7.84 -17.77
C TYR A 171 -3.41 7.57 -19.10
N LYS A 172 -4.32 6.61 -19.14
CA LYS A 172 -5.13 6.32 -20.33
C LYS A 172 -5.98 7.50 -20.77
N LEU A 173 -6.60 8.22 -19.84
CA LEU A 173 -7.39 9.43 -20.10
C LEU A 173 -6.56 10.58 -20.64
N LEU A 174 -5.27 10.68 -20.28
CA LEU A 174 -4.36 11.70 -20.82
C LEU A 174 -3.84 11.39 -22.22
N THR A 175 -3.80 10.11 -22.59
CA THR A 175 -3.27 9.63 -23.89
C THR A 175 -4.32 9.45 -24.98
N HIS A 176 -5.60 9.68 -24.68
CA HIS A 176 -6.74 9.60 -25.60
C HIS A 176 -7.40 10.97 -25.73
#